data_AF-A0A9D5TDU6-F1
#
_entry.id   AF-A0A9D5TDU6-F1
#
_cell.length_a   1.000
_cell.length_b   1.000
_cell.length_c   1.000
_cell.angle_alpha   90.00
_cell.angle_beta   90.00
_cell.angle_gamma   90.00
#
_symmetry.space_group_name_H-M   'P 1'
#
loop_
_entity.id
_entity.type
_entity.pdbx_description
1 polymer ?
#
loop_
_entity_poly.entity_id
_entity_poly.type
_entity_poly.pdbx_seq_one_letter_code
_entity_poly.pdbx_strand_id
1 'polypeptide(L)'
;MNKVKDLKNQHFGQLTVIGDYITIRNTRNRQERKWLCLCDCGTEKYILERSLLHGGTKSCGCLTRINSAKANAYDLHGKTFGELEVLNIAKDHPKDARGGVWWHCRCSCGNEIDVLASLLVTGRKTHCGCKADPQYYSADITDRQFGRLTAKYPLKDRDRKGGVVWHCKCECGNEVDIPYNWLMYSRMQSCGCQRREHEQSLSTYLTHVNGTSLDMIRSKKVPNDNTTGYRGVYLIKGKYVAKIVFQKKAYYLGVYDNIEEAAEARKEAEELLFDGATAHYERWKIKADADPERAANNPVEIIVSKKSTSELSVVFLPLIV
;
A
#
# COMPACT_ATOMS: atom_id res chain seq x y z
N MET A 1 7.85 -24.75 -25.21
CA MET A 1 7.05 -24.39 -26.40
C MET A 1 5.69 -23.89 -25.93
N ASN A 2 5.46 -22.58 -25.94
CA ASN A 2 4.16 -22.02 -25.52
C ASN A 2 3.11 -22.32 -26.60
N LYS A 3 2.11 -23.16 -26.27
CA LYS A 3 0.95 -23.42 -27.13
C LYS A 3 0.28 -22.09 -27.47
N VAL A 4 0.18 -21.79 -28.76
CA VAL A 4 -0.61 -20.66 -29.26
C VAL A 4 -2.07 -20.94 -28.94
N LYS A 5 -2.69 -20.07 -28.14
CA LYS A 5 -4.12 -20.15 -27.84
C LYS A 5 -4.90 -19.71 -29.07
N ASP A 6 -5.71 -20.61 -29.64
CA ASP A 6 -6.65 -20.26 -30.70
C ASP A 6 -7.81 -19.47 -30.09
N LEU A 7 -8.12 -18.31 -30.69
CA LEU A 7 -9.18 -17.41 -30.25
C LEU A 7 -10.42 -17.45 -31.14
N LYS A 8 -10.47 -18.30 -32.18
CA LYS A 8 -11.65 -18.44 -33.03
C LYS A 8 -12.92 -18.69 -32.22
N ASN A 9 -14.01 -18.01 -32.60
CA ASN A 9 -15.33 -18.06 -31.97
C ASN A 9 -15.40 -17.59 -30.51
N GLN A 10 -14.34 -16.96 -29.97
CA GLN A 10 -14.41 -16.35 -28.64
C GLN A 10 -15.01 -14.94 -28.69
N HIS A 11 -15.73 -14.59 -27.63
CA HIS A 11 -16.39 -13.30 -27.46
C HIS A 11 -15.65 -12.41 -26.45
N PHE A 12 -15.43 -11.15 -26.81
CA PHE A 12 -14.72 -10.14 -26.01
C PHE A 12 -15.50 -8.83 -26.01
N GLY A 13 -16.41 -8.67 -25.04
CA GLY A 13 -17.37 -7.55 -25.06
C GLY A 13 -18.31 -7.69 -26.25
N GLN A 14 -18.38 -6.69 -27.12
CA GLN A 14 -19.20 -6.68 -28.35
C GLN A 14 -18.44 -7.22 -29.57
N LEU A 15 -17.38 -8.00 -29.38
CA LEU A 15 -16.52 -8.50 -30.46
C LEU A 15 -16.50 -10.02 -30.46
N THR A 16 -16.79 -10.62 -31.60
CA THR A 16 -16.71 -12.06 -31.85
C THR A 16 -15.57 -12.33 -32.81
N VAL A 17 -14.63 -13.21 -32.45
CA VAL A 17 -13.52 -13.58 -33.36
C VAL A 17 -14.05 -14.51 -34.45
N ILE A 18 -14.03 -14.05 -35.70
CA ILE A 18 -14.60 -14.77 -36.85
C ILE A 18 -13.56 -15.33 -37.84
N GLY A 19 -12.31 -14.87 -37.78
CA GLY A 19 -11.28 -15.25 -38.74
C GLY A 19 -9.90 -15.43 -38.14
N ASP A 20 -8.96 -15.87 -38.98
CA ASP A 20 -7.56 -16.08 -38.60
C ASP A 20 -6.84 -14.79 -38.20
N TYR A 21 -5.72 -14.95 -37.50
CA TYR A 21 -4.87 -13.83 -37.13
C TYR A 21 -3.89 -13.48 -38.24
N ILE A 22 -3.70 -12.17 -38.45
CA ILE A 22 -2.55 -11.65 -39.20
C ILE A 22 -1.43 -11.30 -38.22
N THR A 23 -0.20 -11.42 -38.69
CA THR A 23 0.97 -11.07 -37.91
C THR A 23 1.57 -9.76 -38.41
N ILE A 24 1.76 -8.80 -37.52
CA ILE A 24 2.31 -7.48 -37.79
C ILE A 24 3.56 -7.23 -36.94
N ARG A 25 4.38 -6.24 -37.30
CA ARG A 25 5.44 -5.73 -36.42
C ARG A 25 5.02 -4.39 -35.81
N ASN A 26 5.25 -4.23 -34.52
CA ASN A 26 5.00 -2.97 -33.83
C ASN A 26 6.16 -1.97 -34.02
N THR A 27 6.01 -0.77 -33.47
CA THR A 27 7.03 0.30 -33.53
C THR A 27 8.36 -0.06 -32.85
N ARG A 28 8.37 -1.08 -31.98
CA ARG A 28 9.58 -1.63 -31.33
C ARG A 28 10.09 -2.90 -32.04
N ASN A 29 9.68 -3.11 -33.29
CA ASN A 29 10.03 -4.25 -34.13
C ASN A 29 9.66 -5.63 -33.54
N ARG A 30 8.71 -5.68 -32.59
CA ARG A 30 8.19 -6.93 -32.01
C ARG A 30 7.00 -7.44 -32.82
N GLN A 31 6.94 -8.75 -32.98
CA GLN A 31 5.85 -9.44 -33.66
C GLN A 31 4.59 -9.41 -32.79
N GLU A 32 3.48 -8.95 -33.35
CA GLU A 32 2.16 -8.89 -32.71
C GLU A 32 1.11 -9.53 -33.62
N ARG A 33 0.08 -10.13 -33.02
CA ARG A 33 -1.02 -10.75 -33.76
C ARG A 33 -2.28 -9.89 -33.67
N LYS A 34 -3.00 -9.79 -34.79
CA LYS A 34 -4.33 -9.19 -34.86
C LYS A 34 -5.33 -10.23 -35.38
N TRP A 35 -6.42 -10.42 -34.64
CA TRP A 35 -7.50 -11.33 -35.01
C TRP A 35 -8.61 -10.57 -35.72
N LEU A 36 -9.23 -11.19 -36.73
CA LEU A 36 -10.42 -10.64 -37.37
C LEU A 36 -11.63 -10.84 -36.48
N CYS A 37 -12.25 -9.74 -36.06
CA CYS A 37 -13.42 -9.76 -35.19
C CYS A 37 -14.63 -9.12 -35.89
N LEU A 38 -15.79 -9.75 -35.77
CA LEU A 38 -17.10 -9.16 -36.08
C LEU A 38 -17.65 -8.52 -34.82
N CYS A 39 -17.95 -7.23 -34.89
CA CYS A 39 -18.62 -6.55 -33.80
C CYS A 39 -20.13 -6.69 -33.91
N ASP A 40 -20.86 -6.63 -32.80
CA ASP A 40 -22.33 -6.57 -32.76
C ASP A 40 -22.90 -5.42 -33.62
N CYS A 41 -22.10 -4.40 -33.88
CA CYS A 41 -22.38 -3.28 -34.79
C CYS A 41 -22.42 -3.70 -36.29
N GLY A 42 -22.11 -4.95 -36.61
CA GLY A 42 -21.96 -5.48 -37.97
C GLY A 42 -20.61 -5.14 -38.64
N THR A 43 -19.73 -4.39 -37.96
CA THR A 43 -18.41 -4.03 -38.52
C THR A 43 -17.37 -5.10 -38.22
N GLU A 44 -16.67 -5.52 -39.26
CA GLU A 44 -15.49 -6.37 -39.17
C GLU A 44 -14.23 -5.53 -38.93
N LYS A 45 -13.38 -5.96 -38.00
CA LYS A 45 -12.15 -5.22 -37.65
C LYS A 45 -11.07 -6.15 -37.11
N TYR A 46 -9.84 -5.90 -37.55
CA TYR A 46 -8.65 -6.55 -36.98
C TYR A 46 -8.27 -5.93 -35.62
N ILE A 47 -8.38 -6.71 -34.55
CA ILE A 47 -8.09 -6.29 -33.17
C ILE A 47 -6.85 -7.00 -32.64
N LEU A 48 -6.00 -6.28 -31.91
CA LEU A 48 -4.81 -6.84 -31.28
C LEU A 48 -5.17 -7.92 -30.27
N GLU A 49 -4.49 -9.06 -30.34
CA GLU A 49 -4.69 -10.20 -29.44
C GLU A 49 -4.61 -9.80 -27.96
N ARG A 50 -3.56 -9.05 -27.58
CA ARG A 50 -3.39 -8.57 -26.19
C ARG A 50 -4.56 -7.71 -25.72
N SER A 51 -5.17 -6.93 -26.62
CA SER A 51 -6.27 -6.04 -26.28
C SER A 51 -7.59 -6.80 -26.13
N LEU A 52 -7.76 -7.95 -26.79
CA LEU A 52 -8.86 -8.87 -26.56
C LEU A 52 -8.68 -9.55 -25.19
N LEU A 53 -7.51 -10.17 -24.95
CA LEU A 53 -7.24 -10.95 -23.74
C LEU A 53 -7.25 -10.11 -22.44
N HIS A 54 -6.77 -8.87 -22.49
CA HIS A 54 -6.73 -7.98 -21.31
C HIS A 54 -7.83 -6.91 -21.31
N GLY A 55 -8.84 -7.02 -22.19
CA GLY A 55 -10.01 -6.13 -22.19
C GLY A 55 -9.74 -4.68 -22.62
N GLY A 56 -8.64 -4.42 -23.33
CA GLY A 56 -8.30 -3.10 -23.87
C GLY A 56 -9.20 -2.63 -25.02
N THR A 57 -9.86 -3.56 -25.73
CA THR A 57 -10.83 -3.23 -26.78
C THR A 57 -12.11 -4.03 -26.56
N LYS A 58 -13.26 -3.32 -26.47
CA LYS A 58 -14.58 -3.91 -26.20
C LYS A 58 -15.57 -3.80 -27.36
N SER A 59 -15.26 -3.05 -28.42
CA SER A 59 -16.12 -2.87 -29.60
C SER A 59 -15.32 -2.43 -30.84
N CYS A 60 -15.97 -2.37 -32.00
CA CYS A 60 -15.43 -1.82 -33.26
C CYS A 60 -15.01 -0.33 -33.14
N GLY A 61 -15.42 0.35 -32.05
CA GLY A 61 -15.38 1.80 -31.84
C GLY A 61 -16.78 2.43 -31.82
N CYS A 62 -17.81 1.66 -32.19
CA CYS A 62 -19.21 2.10 -32.16
C CYS A 62 -19.66 2.52 -30.76
N LEU A 63 -19.25 1.82 -29.72
CA LEU A 63 -19.63 2.12 -28.35
C LEU A 63 -19.16 3.52 -27.95
N THR A 64 -17.92 3.88 -28.31
CA THR A 64 -17.39 5.23 -28.10
C THR A 64 -18.18 6.26 -28.88
N ARG A 65 -18.51 5.99 -30.15
CA ARG A 65 -19.30 6.91 -31.00
C ARG A 65 -20.71 7.14 -30.43
N ILE A 66 -21.39 6.07 -30.00
CA ILE A 66 -22.72 6.13 -29.38
C ILE A 66 -22.65 6.90 -28.06
N ASN A 67 -21.64 6.63 -27.22
CA ASN A 67 -21.48 7.33 -25.95
C ASN A 67 -21.12 8.81 -26.14
N SER A 68 -20.30 9.17 -27.13
CA SER A 68 -20.01 10.57 -27.47
C SER A 68 -21.24 11.29 -28.02
N ALA A 69 -22.05 10.64 -28.85
CA ALA A 69 -23.31 11.20 -29.35
C ALA A 69 -24.32 11.41 -28.20
N LYS A 70 -24.43 10.44 -27.27
CA LYS A 70 -25.22 10.58 -26.04
C LYS A 70 -24.68 11.72 -25.16
N ALA A 71 -23.37 11.83 -24.98
CA ALA A 71 -22.75 12.88 -24.16
C ALA A 71 -23.02 14.30 -24.67
N ASN A 72 -23.19 14.48 -25.98
CA ASN A 72 -23.54 15.77 -26.58
C ASN A 72 -25.04 16.12 -26.46
N ALA A 73 -25.91 15.15 -26.12
CA ALA A 73 -27.36 15.33 -26.08
C ALA A 73 -27.95 15.52 -24.67
N TYR A 74 -27.25 15.08 -23.61
CA TYR A 74 -27.73 15.17 -22.23
C TYR A 74 -27.20 16.41 -21.51
N ASP A 75 -28.09 17.03 -20.74
CA ASP A 75 -27.72 18.00 -19.71
C ASP A 75 -26.93 17.29 -18.59
N LEU A 76 -25.69 17.73 -18.38
CA LEU A 76 -24.80 17.20 -17.35
C LEU A 76 -24.81 18.06 -16.07
N HIS A 77 -25.58 19.15 -16.02
CA HIS A 77 -25.69 20.03 -14.86
C HIS A 77 -25.99 19.25 -13.57
N GLY A 78 -25.21 19.52 -12.52
CA GLY A 78 -25.33 18.90 -11.20
C GLY A 78 -24.87 17.44 -11.12
N LYS A 79 -24.36 16.85 -12.21
CA LYS A 79 -23.79 15.49 -12.17
C LYS A 79 -22.35 15.51 -11.69
N THR A 80 -21.95 14.44 -11.00
CA THR A 80 -20.58 14.24 -10.52
C THR A 80 -19.87 13.13 -11.31
N PHE A 81 -18.66 13.42 -11.78
CA PHE A 81 -17.77 12.50 -12.49
C PHE A 81 -16.46 12.38 -11.72
N GLY A 82 -16.38 11.38 -10.84
CA GLY A 82 -15.28 11.26 -9.88
C GLY A 82 -15.29 12.41 -8.88
N GLU A 83 -14.25 13.24 -8.91
CA GLU A 83 -14.05 14.41 -8.05
C GLU A 83 -14.60 15.71 -8.65
N LEU A 84 -15.16 15.65 -9.88
CA LEU A 84 -15.66 16.81 -10.61
C LEU A 84 -17.19 16.88 -10.54
N GLU A 85 -17.72 17.97 -10.01
CA GLU A 85 -19.13 18.34 -10.08
C GLU A 85 -19.36 19.30 -11.24
N VAL A 86 -20.31 19.00 -12.12
CA VAL A 86 -20.65 19.84 -13.26
C VAL A 86 -21.54 20.99 -12.81
N LEU A 87 -21.05 22.22 -12.98
CA LEU A 87 -21.78 23.43 -12.63
C LEU A 87 -22.64 23.91 -13.79
N ASN A 88 -22.06 24.30 -14.92
CA ASN A 88 -22.77 24.95 -16.02
C ASN A 88 -22.12 24.66 -17.38
N ILE A 89 -22.80 25.01 -18.48
CA ILE A 89 -22.19 24.95 -19.82
C ILE A 89 -21.18 26.08 -19.97
N ALA A 90 -19.95 25.76 -20.36
CA ALA A 90 -18.90 26.74 -20.66
C ALA A 90 -19.11 27.31 -22.08
N LYS A 91 -19.93 28.36 -22.18
CA LYS A 91 -20.31 28.99 -23.47
C LYS A 91 -19.15 29.72 -24.16
N ASP A 92 -18.18 30.19 -23.37
CA ASP A 92 -17.08 31.03 -23.84
C ASP A 92 -15.83 30.22 -24.22
N HIS A 93 -15.86 28.89 -24.10
CA HIS A 93 -14.71 28.05 -24.44
C HIS A 93 -14.46 28.08 -25.96
N PRO A 94 -13.20 28.25 -26.43
CA PRO A 94 -12.86 28.24 -27.84
C PRO A 94 -13.43 27.02 -28.55
N LYS A 95 -14.16 27.24 -29.64
CA LYS A 95 -14.69 26.16 -30.48
C LYS A 95 -13.55 25.57 -31.30
N ASP A 96 -13.00 24.46 -30.82
CA ASP A 96 -12.09 23.64 -31.62
C ASP A 96 -12.79 23.10 -32.88
N ALA A 97 -12.01 22.87 -33.95
CA ALA A 97 -12.48 22.31 -35.22
C ALA A 97 -13.20 20.95 -35.10
N ARG A 98 -13.06 20.25 -33.97
CA ARG A 98 -13.69 18.95 -33.69
C ARG A 98 -15.09 19.04 -33.09
N GLY A 99 -15.52 20.24 -32.65
CA GLY A 99 -16.84 20.47 -32.05
C GLY A 99 -17.08 19.70 -30.74
N GLY A 100 -17.97 20.23 -29.90
CA GLY A 100 -18.41 19.57 -28.67
C GLY A 100 -18.88 20.54 -27.60
N VAL A 101 -19.71 20.05 -26.68
CA VAL A 101 -20.20 20.83 -25.54
C VAL A 101 -19.16 20.78 -24.42
N TRP A 102 -18.75 21.95 -23.95
CA TRP A 102 -17.86 22.10 -22.80
C TRP A 102 -18.66 22.42 -21.54
N TRP A 103 -18.27 21.80 -20.44
CA TRP A 103 -18.90 21.96 -19.14
C TRP A 103 -17.90 22.54 -18.15
N HIS A 104 -18.31 23.58 -17.47
CA HIS A 104 -17.61 24.16 -16.34
C HIS A 104 -17.83 23.28 -15.12
N CYS A 105 -16.75 22.75 -14.54
CA CYS A 105 -16.79 21.78 -13.45
C CYS A 105 -16.01 22.29 -12.24
N ARG A 106 -16.52 22.07 -11.03
CA ARG A 106 -15.80 22.27 -9.76
C ARG A 106 -15.25 20.95 -9.23
N CYS A 107 -13.99 20.94 -8.83
CA CYS A 107 -13.33 19.79 -8.22
C CYS A 107 -13.51 19.79 -6.70
N SER A 108 -13.46 18.63 -6.06
CA SER A 108 -13.43 18.49 -4.59
C SER A 108 -12.26 19.23 -3.91
N CYS A 109 -11.21 19.56 -4.66
CA CYS A 109 -10.11 20.41 -4.18
C CYS A 109 -10.39 21.92 -4.27
N GLY A 110 -11.57 22.33 -4.75
CA GLY A 110 -11.97 23.72 -4.92
C GLY A 110 -11.62 24.36 -6.27
N ASN A 111 -10.85 23.68 -7.14
CA ASN A 111 -10.52 24.22 -8.46
C ASN A 111 -11.69 24.10 -9.44
N GLU A 112 -11.85 25.08 -10.31
CA GLU A 112 -12.82 25.08 -11.40
C GLU A 112 -12.13 24.93 -12.76
N ILE A 113 -12.62 24.01 -13.59
CA ILE A 113 -12.05 23.73 -14.91
C ILE A 113 -13.14 23.48 -15.95
N ASP A 114 -12.85 23.81 -17.20
CA ASP A 114 -13.70 23.46 -18.32
C ASP A 114 -13.30 22.08 -18.87
N VAL A 115 -14.30 21.21 -19.06
CA VAL A 115 -14.11 19.85 -19.54
C VAL A 115 -15.08 19.53 -20.66
N LEU A 116 -14.57 18.93 -21.73
CA LEU A 116 -15.37 18.40 -22.82
C LEU A 116 -16.32 17.29 -22.33
N ALA A 117 -17.61 17.37 -22.67
CA ALA A 117 -18.65 16.43 -22.25
C ALA A 117 -18.28 14.95 -22.49
N SER A 118 -17.65 14.66 -23.64
CA SER A 118 -17.23 13.30 -23.97
C SER A 118 -16.17 12.73 -23.01
N LEU A 119 -15.30 13.57 -22.43
CA LEU A 119 -14.27 13.12 -21.48
C LEU A 119 -14.85 12.80 -20.10
N LEU A 120 -15.90 13.52 -19.69
CA LEU A 120 -16.66 13.24 -18.46
C LEU A 120 -17.40 11.91 -18.59
N VAL A 121 -18.20 11.76 -19.65
CA VAL A 121 -19.03 10.57 -19.87
C VAL A 121 -18.20 9.31 -20.13
N THR A 122 -17.04 9.43 -20.79
CA THR A 122 -16.13 8.29 -20.99
C THR A 122 -15.27 7.98 -19.76
N GLY A 123 -15.34 8.79 -18.69
CA GLY A 123 -14.57 8.62 -17.48
C GLY A 123 -13.06 8.86 -17.66
N ARG A 124 -12.64 9.52 -18.74
CA ARG A 124 -11.23 9.86 -18.99
C ARG A 124 -10.78 11.10 -18.21
N LYS A 125 -11.71 11.96 -17.82
CA LYS A 125 -11.48 13.11 -16.95
C LYS A 125 -12.40 13.00 -15.73
N THR A 126 -11.82 12.72 -14.58
CA THR A 126 -12.53 12.49 -13.31
C THR A 126 -12.00 13.36 -12.16
N HIS A 127 -11.04 14.24 -12.44
CA HIS A 127 -10.46 15.20 -11.50
C HIS A 127 -9.86 16.37 -12.27
N CYS A 128 -9.66 17.52 -11.62
CA CYS A 128 -9.21 18.72 -12.32
C CYS A 128 -7.77 18.62 -12.88
N GLY A 129 -6.93 17.75 -12.33
CA GLY A 129 -5.50 17.67 -12.67
C GLY A 129 -4.59 18.07 -11.50
N CYS A 130 -5.16 18.55 -10.39
CA CYS A 130 -4.46 18.85 -9.14
C CYS A 130 -3.64 17.69 -8.55
N LYS A 131 -3.85 16.47 -9.02
CA LYS A 131 -3.10 15.26 -8.63
C LYS A 131 -1.97 14.90 -9.62
N ALA A 132 -1.90 15.52 -10.79
CA ALA A 132 -1.02 15.13 -11.91
C ALA A 132 -0.17 16.28 -12.47
N ASP A 133 -0.49 17.54 -12.18
CA ASP A 133 0.22 18.71 -12.67
C ASP A 133 1.19 19.27 -11.60
N PRO A 134 2.52 19.28 -11.85
CA PRO A 134 3.53 19.87 -10.97
C PRO A 134 3.34 21.37 -10.72
N GLN A 135 2.56 22.09 -11.54
CA GLN A 135 2.29 23.51 -11.34
C GLN A 135 1.14 23.78 -10.37
N TYR A 136 0.38 22.74 -9.96
CA TYR A 136 -0.78 22.86 -9.08
C TYR A 136 -0.47 22.71 -7.57
N TYR A 137 0.81 22.65 -7.19
CA TYR A 137 1.24 22.58 -5.78
C TYR A 137 0.91 23.86 -4.97
N SER A 138 0.29 24.87 -5.57
CA SER A 138 0.06 26.21 -5.03
C SER A 138 -1.28 26.42 -4.30
N ALA A 139 -2.07 25.36 -4.07
CA ALA A 139 -3.29 25.51 -3.27
C ALA A 139 -2.91 26.00 -1.86
N ASP A 140 -3.36 27.20 -1.51
CA ASP A 140 -3.17 27.75 -0.17
C ASP A 140 -4.00 26.92 0.82
N ILE A 141 -3.30 26.26 1.74
CA ILE A 141 -3.89 25.45 2.81
C ILE A 141 -3.62 26.07 4.19
N THR A 142 -3.37 27.38 4.24
CA THR A 142 -3.23 28.13 5.50
C THR A 142 -4.41 27.86 6.43
N ASP A 143 -4.09 27.57 7.69
CA ASP A 143 -4.98 27.19 8.79
C ASP A 143 -5.86 25.96 8.56
N ARG A 144 -5.62 25.20 7.49
CA ARG A 144 -6.28 23.92 7.28
C ARG A 144 -5.77 22.88 8.28
N GLN A 145 -6.71 22.15 8.87
CA GLN A 145 -6.43 21.09 9.83
C GLN A 145 -6.36 19.71 9.17
N PHE A 146 -5.40 18.90 9.61
CA PHE A 146 -5.11 17.55 9.18
C PHE A 146 -4.92 16.67 10.43
N GLY A 147 -6.02 16.20 11.00
CA GLY A 147 -5.97 15.58 12.33
C GLY A 147 -5.46 16.59 13.36
N ARG A 148 -4.34 16.28 14.01
CA ARG A 148 -3.69 17.13 15.01
C ARG A 148 -2.74 18.17 14.42
N LEU A 149 -2.57 18.22 13.10
CA LEU A 149 -1.69 19.18 12.43
C LEU A 149 -2.50 20.34 11.86
N THR A 150 -2.00 21.57 12.02
CA THR A 150 -2.53 22.78 11.37
C THR A 150 -1.46 23.36 10.47
N ALA A 151 -1.74 23.48 9.17
CA ALA A 151 -0.83 24.13 8.23
C ALA A 151 -0.82 25.66 8.47
N LYS A 152 0.36 26.27 8.50
CA LYS A 152 0.50 27.71 8.81
C LYS A 152 0.94 28.54 7.62
N TYR A 153 2.01 28.14 6.93
CA TYR A 153 2.46 28.84 5.74
C TYR A 153 3.33 27.93 4.87
N PRO A 154 3.39 28.19 3.55
CA PRO A 154 4.30 27.48 2.67
C PRO A 154 5.73 27.99 2.84
N LEU A 155 6.69 27.07 2.77
CA LEU A 155 8.12 27.40 2.73
C LEU A 155 8.58 27.66 1.30
N LYS A 156 9.65 28.44 1.18
CA LYS A 156 10.34 28.70 -0.10
C LYS A 156 11.01 27.44 -0.62
N ASP A 157 11.60 26.67 0.30
CA ASP A 157 12.26 25.42 -0.04
C ASP A 157 11.25 24.36 -0.50
N ARG A 158 11.66 23.62 -1.53
CA ARG A 158 10.87 22.55 -2.14
C ARG A 158 11.40 21.20 -1.70
N ASP A 159 10.52 20.21 -1.71
CA ASP A 159 10.96 18.83 -1.53
C ASP A 159 11.80 18.35 -2.74
N ARG A 160 12.41 17.17 -2.63
CA ARG A 160 13.23 16.57 -3.69
C ARG A 160 12.50 16.42 -5.04
N LYS A 161 11.16 16.42 -5.04
CA LYS A 161 10.30 16.26 -6.23
C LYS A 161 9.70 17.60 -6.68
N GLY A 162 10.13 18.72 -6.11
CA GLY A 162 9.64 20.06 -6.44
C GLY A 162 8.31 20.43 -5.78
N GLY A 163 7.80 19.62 -4.85
CA GLY A 163 6.56 19.88 -4.12
C GLY A 163 6.71 20.99 -3.09
N VAL A 164 5.63 21.75 -2.87
CA VAL A 164 5.57 22.79 -1.83
C VAL A 164 5.59 22.14 -0.45
N VAL A 165 6.48 22.62 0.42
CA VAL A 165 6.57 22.21 1.82
C VAL A 165 5.81 23.23 2.67
N TRP A 166 5.03 22.74 3.63
CA TRP A 166 4.23 23.56 4.53
C TRP A 166 4.75 23.44 5.95
N HIS A 167 4.95 24.58 6.59
CA HIS A 167 5.21 24.65 8.01
C HIS A 167 3.91 24.36 8.76
N CYS A 168 3.93 23.35 9.63
CA CYS A 168 2.74 22.86 10.34
C CYS A 168 2.95 22.86 11.85
N LYS A 169 1.94 23.31 12.59
CA LYS A 169 1.90 23.23 14.05
C LYS A 169 1.03 22.06 14.49
N CYS A 170 1.58 21.21 15.35
CA CYS A 170 0.86 20.08 15.93
C CYS A 170 0.20 20.48 17.26
N GLU A 171 -0.94 19.88 17.59
CA GLU A 171 -1.62 20.08 18.89
C GLU A 171 -0.73 19.72 20.09
N CYS A 172 0.22 18.80 19.93
CA CYS A 172 1.21 18.49 20.97
C CYS A 172 2.25 19.60 21.23
N GLY A 173 2.15 20.73 20.51
CA GLY A 173 3.06 21.87 20.62
C GLY A 173 4.28 21.79 19.70
N ASN A 174 4.54 20.65 19.07
CA ASN A 174 5.66 20.50 18.13
C ASN A 174 5.34 21.11 16.76
N GLU A 175 6.36 21.68 16.12
CA GLU A 175 6.27 22.26 14.78
C GLU A 175 7.11 21.45 13.80
N VAL A 176 6.59 21.21 12.59
CA VAL A 176 7.18 20.32 11.60
C VAL A 176 6.92 20.82 10.18
N ASP A 177 7.91 20.64 9.31
CA ASP A 177 7.81 20.98 7.89
C ASP A 177 7.40 19.74 7.10
N ILE A 178 6.24 19.81 6.46
CA ILE A 178 5.60 18.66 5.83
C ILE A 178 5.32 18.97 4.35
N PRO A 179 5.72 18.08 3.41
CA PRO A 179 5.32 18.22 2.01
C PRO A 179 3.79 18.22 1.84
N TYR A 180 3.27 19.09 0.98
CA TYR A 180 1.83 19.17 0.67
C TYR A 180 1.19 17.81 0.39
N ASN A 181 1.90 16.95 -0.36
CA ASN A 181 1.42 15.61 -0.69
C ASN A 181 1.18 14.72 0.53
N TRP A 182 1.98 14.87 1.60
CA TRP A 182 1.83 14.03 2.79
C TRP A 182 0.60 14.42 3.60
N LEU A 183 0.30 15.72 3.66
CA LEU A 183 -0.91 16.27 4.28
C LEU A 183 -2.16 15.83 3.52
N MET A 184 -2.16 15.98 2.19
CA MET A 184 -3.35 15.76 1.38
C MET A 184 -3.62 14.29 1.04
N TYR A 185 -2.58 13.50 0.78
CA TYR A 185 -2.74 12.17 0.18
C TYR A 185 -2.18 11.04 1.04
N SER A 186 -1.13 11.28 1.83
CA SER A 186 -0.55 10.24 2.70
C SER A 186 -1.21 10.13 4.07
N ARG A 187 -2.26 10.93 4.34
CA ARG A 187 -2.99 10.96 5.61
C ARG A 187 -2.08 11.21 6.82
N MET A 188 -1.09 12.09 6.69
CA MET A 188 -0.30 12.50 7.85
C MET A 188 -1.17 13.34 8.79
N GLN A 189 -1.51 12.77 9.96
CA GLN A 189 -2.46 13.36 10.92
C GLN A 189 -1.81 13.87 12.21
N SER A 190 -0.51 13.64 12.41
CA SER A 190 0.24 14.14 13.56
C SER A 190 1.72 14.26 13.20
N CYS A 191 2.48 15.00 14.00
CA CYS A 191 3.94 15.05 13.89
C CYS A 191 4.65 13.75 14.36
N GLY A 192 3.91 12.64 14.50
CA GLY A 192 4.37 11.40 15.12
C GLY A 192 4.15 11.33 16.64
N CYS A 193 3.55 12.35 17.27
CA CYS A 193 3.18 12.30 18.70
C CYS A 193 2.13 11.21 18.98
N GLN A 194 1.12 11.05 18.12
CA GLN A 194 0.07 10.05 18.29
C GLN A 194 0.64 8.62 18.31
N ARG A 195 1.66 8.35 17.48
CA ARG A 195 2.36 7.06 17.50
C ARG A 195 3.12 6.84 18.80
N ARG A 196 3.82 7.87 19.31
CA ARG A 196 4.55 7.79 20.58
C ARG A 196 3.61 7.58 21.76
N GLU A 197 2.49 8.28 21.80
CA GLU A 197 1.42 8.10 22.81
C GLU A 197 0.86 6.67 22.75
N HIS A 198 0.60 6.16 21.55
CA HIS A 198 0.13 4.78 21.38
C HIS A 198 1.17 3.76 21.86
N GLU A 199 2.44 3.91 21.48
CA GLU A 199 3.54 3.05 21.95
C GLU A 199 3.69 3.10 23.48
N GLN A 200 3.55 4.28 24.10
CA GLN A 200 3.54 4.40 25.57
C GLN A 200 2.34 3.70 26.21
N SER A 201 1.14 3.85 25.65
CA SER A 201 -0.05 3.15 26.13
C SER A 201 0.08 1.62 26.01
N LEU A 202 0.73 1.13 24.96
CA LEU A 202 0.97 -0.30 24.79
C LEU A 202 1.89 -0.86 25.88
N SER A 203 2.85 -0.07 26.38
CA SER A 203 3.70 -0.52 27.49
C SER A 203 2.93 -0.75 28.79
N THR A 204 1.75 -0.14 28.95
CA THR A 204 0.87 -0.34 30.11
C THR A 204 0.07 -1.64 30.02
N TYR A 205 -0.21 -2.12 28.80
CA TYR A 205 -0.97 -3.37 28.58
C TYR A 205 -0.08 -4.59 28.35
N LEU A 206 1.08 -4.40 27.74
CA LEU A 206 1.98 -5.49 27.35
C LEU A 206 3.09 -5.66 28.36
N THR A 207 3.26 -6.88 28.85
CA THR A 207 4.32 -7.21 29.80
C THR A 207 5.65 -7.29 29.06
N HIS A 208 6.55 -6.35 29.36
CA HIS A 208 7.89 -6.30 28.76
C HIS A 208 8.97 -6.64 29.79
N VAL A 209 9.88 -7.55 29.44
CA VAL A 209 11.03 -7.95 30.26
C VAL A 209 12.29 -7.85 29.40
N ASN A 210 13.26 -7.03 29.82
CA ASN A 210 14.51 -6.75 29.10
C ASN A 210 14.33 -6.45 27.58
N GLY A 211 13.24 -5.76 27.22
CA GLY A 211 12.95 -5.41 25.82
C GLY A 211 12.28 -6.52 24.98
N THR A 212 11.87 -7.63 25.61
CA THR A 212 11.03 -8.68 25.02
C THR A 212 9.59 -8.55 25.54
N SER A 213 8.59 -8.61 24.66
CA SER A 213 7.18 -8.70 25.05
C SER A 213 6.79 -10.15 25.34
N LEU A 214 6.39 -10.45 26.58
CA LEU A 214 5.97 -11.80 26.98
C LEU A 214 4.67 -12.23 26.28
N ASP A 215 3.75 -11.30 26.04
CA ASP A 215 2.51 -11.56 25.31
C ASP A 215 2.77 -11.94 23.84
N MET A 216 3.77 -11.30 23.21
CA MET A 216 4.13 -11.61 21.83
C MET A 216 4.80 -12.98 21.68
N ILE A 217 5.67 -13.37 22.63
CA ILE A 217 6.31 -14.70 22.59
C ILE A 217 5.31 -15.83 22.90
N ARG A 218 4.29 -15.57 23.73
CA ARG A 218 3.17 -16.50 23.97
C ARG A 218 2.30 -16.68 22.73
N SER A 219 2.20 -15.65 21.88
CA SER A 219 1.50 -15.75 20.62
C SER A 219 2.23 -16.72 19.69
N LYS A 220 1.66 -17.91 19.48
CA LYS A 220 2.15 -18.90 18.51
C LYS A 220 1.70 -18.60 17.07
N LYS A 221 1.17 -17.40 16.81
CA LYS A 221 0.64 -17.01 15.50
C LYS A 221 1.76 -16.92 14.47
N VAL A 222 1.61 -17.66 13.38
CA VAL A 222 2.49 -17.55 12.21
C VAL A 222 2.07 -16.35 11.35
N PRO A 223 3.00 -15.49 10.91
CA PRO A 223 2.70 -14.39 9.99
C PRO A 223 2.16 -14.90 8.63
N ASN A 224 1.25 -14.15 8.00
CA ASN A 224 0.62 -14.53 6.73
C ASN A 224 1.59 -14.52 5.53
N ASP A 225 2.73 -13.85 5.66
CA ASP A 225 3.82 -13.78 4.68
C ASP A 225 4.90 -14.86 4.92
N ASN A 226 4.65 -15.80 5.82
CA ASN A 226 5.53 -16.94 6.06
C ASN A 226 5.41 -17.96 4.91
N THR A 227 6.52 -18.22 4.25
CA THR A 227 6.59 -19.14 3.09
C THR A 227 7.10 -20.53 3.44
N THR A 228 7.68 -20.72 4.63
CA THR A 228 8.35 -21.96 5.05
C THR A 228 7.46 -22.83 5.95
N GLY A 229 6.36 -22.29 6.47
CA GLY A 229 5.53 -22.91 7.51
C GLY A 229 6.07 -22.73 8.94
N TYR A 230 7.32 -22.28 9.10
CA TYR A 230 7.99 -22.17 10.40
C TYR A 230 8.44 -20.74 10.69
N ARG A 231 8.13 -20.22 11.87
CA ARG A 231 8.51 -18.85 12.28
C ARG A 231 10.02 -18.76 12.47
N GLY A 232 10.66 -17.79 11.83
CA GLY A 232 12.11 -17.59 11.98
C GLY A 232 12.96 -18.60 11.20
N VAL A 233 12.36 -19.39 10.31
CA VAL A 233 13.07 -20.23 9.33
C VAL A 233 12.87 -19.62 7.95
N TYR A 234 13.97 -19.39 7.24
CA TYR A 234 13.97 -18.69 5.95
C TYR A 234 14.73 -19.49 4.90
N LEU A 235 14.20 -19.58 3.67
CA LEU A 235 14.92 -20.16 2.53
C LEU A 235 15.79 -19.08 1.87
N ILE A 236 17.11 -19.22 1.94
CA ILE A 236 18.09 -18.27 1.39
C ILE A 236 19.05 -19.04 0.48
N LYS A 237 19.06 -18.71 -0.82
CA LYS A 237 19.95 -19.34 -1.83
C LYS A 237 19.95 -20.88 -1.79
N GLY A 238 18.78 -21.49 -1.57
CA GLY A 238 18.62 -22.94 -1.56
C GLY A 238 18.97 -23.63 -0.23
N LYS A 239 19.33 -22.88 0.82
CA LYS A 239 19.53 -23.41 2.18
C LYS A 239 18.55 -22.78 3.17
N TYR A 240 18.19 -23.52 4.22
CA TYR A 240 17.31 -23.06 5.28
C TYR A 240 18.12 -22.41 6.41
N VAL A 241 17.77 -21.17 6.76
CA VAL A 241 18.43 -20.40 7.83
C VAL A 241 17.46 -20.23 8.99
N ALA A 242 17.86 -20.71 10.16
CA ALA A 242 17.10 -20.54 11.40
C ALA A 242 17.61 -19.34 12.19
N LYS A 243 16.70 -18.49 12.68
CA LYS A 243 17.00 -17.30 13.47
C LYS A 243 15.91 -17.06 14.51
N ILE A 244 16.33 -16.66 15.70
CA ILE A 244 15.46 -16.14 16.75
C ILE A 244 15.81 -14.67 17.05
N VAL A 245 14.82 -13.88 17.43
CA VAL A 245 15.04 -12.53 17.96
C VAL A 245 14.58 -12.53 19.42
N PHE A 246 15.45 -12.07 20.30
CA PHE A 246 15.17 -11.95 21.73
C PHE A 246 15.93 -10.73 22.29
N GLN A 247 15.32 -9.95 23.18
CA GLN A 247 15.91 -8.71 23.72
C GLN A 247 16.41 -7.73 22.65
N LYS A 248 15.62 -7.58 21.57
CA LYS A 248 15.96 -6.76 20.38
C LYS A 248 17.25 -7.20 19.64
N LYS A 249 17.82 -8.36 19.97
CA LYS A 249 19.01 -8.94 19.34
C LYS A 249 18.64 -10.17 18.51
N ALA A 250 19.20 -10.26 17.31
CA ALA A 250 19.04 -11.42 16.44
C ALA A 250 20.12 -12.47 16.73
N TYR A 251 19.70 -13.71 16.94
CA TYR A 251 20.56 -14.87 17.11
C TYR A 251 20.33 -15.82 15.93
N TYR A 252 21.38 -15.99 15.11
CA TYR A 252 21.40 -17.01 14.06
C TYR A 252 21.66 -18.37 14.70
N LEU A 253 20.82 -19.36 14.38
CA LEU A 253 20.84 -20.69 14.97
C LEU A 253 21.53 -21.71 14.05
N GLY A 254 21.65 -21.39 12.76
CA GLY A 254 22.40 -22.22 11.83
C GLY A 254 21.90 -22.07 10.40
N VAL A 255 22.57 -22.80 9.52
CA VAL A 255 22.20 -22.98 8.11
C VAL A 255 22.11 -24.48 7.87
N TYR A 256 21.00 -24.92 7.32
CA TYR A 256 20.62 -26.31 7.17
C TYR A 256 20.24 -26.60 5.73
N ASP A 257 20.48 -27.82 5.28
CA ASP A 257 20.01 -28.28 3.98
C ASP A 257 18.54 -28.73 4.05
N ASN A 258 18.08 -29.14 5.23
CA ASN A 258 16.70 -29.55 5.48
C ASN A 258 15.91 -28.50 6.30
N ILE A 259 14.63 -28.32 5.95
CA ILE A 259 13.71 -27.42 6.65
C ILE A 259 13.36 -27.93 8.05
N GLU A 260 13.22 -29.26 8.23
CA GLU A 260 12.88 -29.83 9.54
C GLU A 260 14.03 -29.62 10.55
N GLU A 261 15.28 -29.73 10.12
CA GLU A 261 16.44 -29.46 10.99
C GLU A 261 16.51 -27.99 11.40
N ALA A 262 16.23 -27.08 10.46
CA ALA A 262 16.15 -25.65 10.75
C ALA A 262 14.98 -25.32 11.69
N ALA A 263 13.85 -26.02 11.54
CA ALA A 263 12.68 -25.87 12.40
C ALA A 263 12.94 -26.40 13.81
N GLU A 264 13.64 -27.52 13.97
CA GLU A 264 13.98 -28.07 15.28
C GLU A 264 14.96 -27.14 16.01
N ALA A 265 16.02 -26.68 15.36
CA ALA A 265 16.94 -25.70 15.95
C ALA A 265 16.21 -24.41 16.38
N ARG A 266 15.23 -23.98 15.58
CA ARG A 266 14.38 -22.85 15.92
C ARG A 266 13.54 -23.11 17.16
N LYS A 267 12.95 -24.30 17.28
CA LYS A 267 12.09 -24.74 18.38
C LYS A 267 12.86 -24.88 19.69
N GLU A 268 14.03 -25.52 19.67
CA GLU A 268 14.93 -25.61 20.84
C GLU A 268 15.25 -24.20 21.39
N ALA A 269 15.50 -23.24 20.50
CA ALA A 269 15.73 -21.86 20.91
C ALA A 269 14.47 -21.16 21.46
N GLU A 270 13.26 -21.52 21.01
CA GLU A 270 12.00 -21.03 21.61
C GLU A 270 11.78 -21.61 23.00
N GLU A 271 11.98 -22.91 23.19
CA GLU A 271 11.84 -23.56 24.51
C GLU A 271 12.82 -22.94 25.52
N LEU A 272 14.07 -22.74 25.10
CA LEU A 272 15.10 -22.14 25.95
C LEU A 272 14.80 -20.67 26.29
N LEU A 273 14.48 -19.84 25.29
CA LEU A 273 14.40 -18.39 25.47
C LEU A 273 12.99 -17.89 25.76
N PHE A 274 11.97 -18.41 25.08
CA PHE A 274 10.60 -17.92 25.21
C PHE A 274 9.88 -18.61 26.36
N ASP A 275 9.86 -19.94 26.39
CA ASP A 275 9.17 -20.69 27.44
C ASP A 275 9.91 -20.51 28.77
N GLY A 276 11.25 -20.58 28.76
CA GLY A 276 12.09 -20.26 29.91
C GLY A 276 11.86 -18.86 30.49
N ALA A 277 11.84 -17.81 29.65
CA ALA A 277 11.58 -16.45 30.10
C ALA A 277 10.16 -16.27 30.67
N THR A 278 9.17 -16.89 30.02
CA THR A 278 7.77 -16.80 30.45
C THR A 278 7.58 -17.46 31.81
N ALA A 279 8.07 -18.69 31.97
CA ALA A 279 7.95 -19.44 33.22
C ALA A 279 8.72 -18.76 34.36
N HIS A 280 9.92 -18.23 34.08
CA HIS A 280 10.69 -17.49 35.08
C HIS A 280 9.98 -16.22 35.53
N TYR A 281 9.43 -15.44 34.60
CA TYR A 281 8.69 -14.23 34.94
C TYR A 281 7.43 -14.52 35.75
N GLU A 282 6.69 -15.59 35.44
CA GLU A 282 5.50 -15.97 36.21
C GLU A 282 5.84 -16.31 37.66
N ARG A 283 6.92 -17.09 37.88
CA ARG A 283 7.41 -17.39 39.24
C ARG A 283 7.87 -16.14 39.97
N TRP A 284 8.55 -15.23 39.27
CA TRP A 284 8.98 -13.95 39.82
C TRP A 284 7.78 -13.09 40.22
N LYS A 285 6.77 -13.02 39.34
CA LYS A 285 5.57 -12.22 39.54
C LYS A 285 4.78 -12.66 40.77
N ILE A 286 4.60 -13.97 40.99
CA ILE A 286 3.94 -14.49 42.20
C ILE A 286 4.64 -13.98 43.48
N LYS A 287 5.97 -13.99 43.50
CA LYS A 287 6.74 -13.47 44.64
C LYS A 287 6.70 -11.94 44.73
N ALA A 288 6.69 -11.24 43.59
CA ALA A 288 6.60 -9.80 43.53
C ALA A 288 5.25 -9.28 44.02
N ASP A 289 4.17 -9.98 43.71
CA ASP A 289 2.83 -9.65 44.19
C ASP A 289 2.71 -9.89 45.71
N ALA A 290 3.49 -10.81 46.27
CA ALA A 290 3.55 -11.08 47.71
C ALA A 290 4.47 -10.11 48.49
N ASP A 291 5.57 -9.66 47.87
CA ASP A 291 6.56 -8.74 48.46
C ASP A 291 7.10 -7.76 47.40
N PRO A 292 6.44 -6.61 47.21
CA PRO A 292 6.82 -5.63 46.19
C PRO A 292 8.18 -4.97 46.43
N GLU A 293 8.57 -4.74 47.68
CA GLU A 293 9.86 -4.12 48.02
C GLU A 293 11.03 -5.03 47.66
N ARG A 294 10.89 -6.34 47.93
CA ARG A 294 11.89 -7.33 47.52
C ARG A 294 12.00 -7.43 46.00
N ALA A 295 10.89 -7.35 45.29
CA ALA A 295 10.89 -7.39 43.83
C ALA A 295 11.54 -6.16 43.20
N ALA A 296 11.33 -4.97 43.77
CA ALA A 296 12.01 -3.75 43.33
C ALA A 296 13.54 -3.86 43.43
N ASN A 297 14.04 -4.53 44.48
CA ASN A 297 15.47 -4.78 44.69
C ASN A 297 16.03 -5.98 43.89
N ASN A 298 15.16 -6.82 43.30
CA ASN A 298 15.55 -8.02 42.57
C ASN A 298 14.78 -8.11 41.23
N PRO A 299 15.01 -7.19 40.28
CA PRO A 299 14.33 -7.19 39.01
C PRO A 299 14.69 -8.43 38.18
N VAL A 300 13.76 -8.86 37.31
CA VAL A 300 14.06 -9.95 36.37
C VAL A 300 15.14 -9.51 35.40
N GLU A 301 16.19 -10.32 35.31
CA GLU A 301 17.25 -10.15 34.32
C GLU A 301 17.48 -11.46 33.59
N ILE A 302 17.51 -11.39 32.26
CA ILE A 302 17.72 -12.54 31.39
C ILE A 302 19.02 -12.32 30.62
N ILE A 303 19.99 -13.21 30.80
CA ILE A 303 21.31 -13.08 30.16
C ILE A 303 21.47 -14.20 29.15
N VAL A 304 21.51 -13.84 27.87
CA VAL A 304 21.70 -14.80 26.77
C VAL A 304 23.15 -14.76 26.27
N SER A 305 23.80 -15.90 26.31
CA SER A 305 25.15 -16.15 25.79
C SER A 305 25.09 -17.11 24.61
N LYS A 306 26.03 -16.98 23.67
CA LYS A 306 26.13 -17.86 22.50
C LYS A 306 27.44 -18.64 22.59
N LYS A 307 27.36 -19.95 22.75
CA LYS A 307 28.52 -20.83 22.93
C LYS A 307 29.13 -21.27 21.60
N SER A 308 28.29 -21.54 20.61
CA SER A 308 28.70 -21.96 19.27
C SER A 308 27.75 -21.39 18.21
N THR A 309 27.96 -21.71 16.93
CA THR A 309 27.10 -21.22 15.82
C THR A 309 25.63 -21.55 16.03
N SER A 310 25.32 -22.69 16.66
CA SER A 310 23.96 -23.20 16.89
C SER A 310 23.53 -23.23 18.36
N GLU A 311 24.46 -23.14 19.32
CA GLU A 311 24.14 -23.32 20.73
C GLU A 311 24.03 -21.99 21.49
N LEU A 312 22.85 -21.78 22.11
CA LEU A 312 22.57 -20.67 23.02
C LEU A 312 22.51 -21.18 24.46
N SER A 313 22.93 -20.34 25.40
CA SER A 313 22.70 -20.55 26.83
C SER A 313 22.04 -19.31 27.44
N VAL A 314 21.17 -19.53 28.42
CA VAL A 314 20.43 -18.46 29.10
C VAL A 314 20.57 -18.62 30.61
N VAL A 315 20.73 -17.49 31.29
CA VAL A 315 20.68 -17.39 32.75
C VAL A 315 19.52 -16.48 33.10
N PHE A 316 18.65 -16.94 33.99
CA PHE A 316 17.51 -16.18 34.50
C PHE A 316 17.78 -15.77 35.95
N LEU A 317 17.74 -14.46 36.21
CA LEU A 317 17.92 -13.86 37.52
C LEU A 317 16.64 -13.10 37.94
N PRO A 318 16.39 -12.95 39.24
CA PRO A 318 17.07 -13.62 40.36
C PRO A 318 16.78 -15.13 40.35
N LEU A 319 17.66 -15.96 40.94
CA LEU A 319 17.34 -17.39 41.09
C LEU A 319 16.14 -17.56 42.02
N ILE A 320 15.07 -18.13 41.48
CA ILE A 320 13.80 -18.28 42.19
C ILE A 320 13.74 -19.69 42.75
N VAL A 321 14.20 -19.85 43.99
CA VAL A 321 14.06 -21.08 44.79
C VAL A 321 12.63 -21.26 45.27
#